data_AF-A0A453RVX5-F1
#
_entry.id   AF-A0A453RVX5-F1
#
_cell.length_a   1.000
_cell.length_b   1.000
_cell.length_c   1.000
_cell.angle_alpha   90.00
_cell.angle_beta   90.00
_cell.angle_gamma   90.00
#
_symmetry.space_group_name_H-M   'P 1'
#
loop_
_entity.id
_entity.type
_entity.pdbx_description
1 polymer ?
#
loop_
_entity_poly.entity_id
_entity_poly.type
_entity_poly.pdbx_seq_one_letter_code
_entity_poly.pdbx_strand_id
1 'polypeptide(L)'
;MDEFELEDNLEFILQSIQELIEDQGENNPFGEVNQNELLANLVNYDQDNLMPDVSVEDVVNGKDVQGIPWEKMLFPRDQYREMKMKGYKNYQNLSYAREDALQQDCKQVERDGPYYDFQYNTRRARLSIVHFQLRNLVWATTKHDVYTVHNQSMTHWSSLNQISTELINGDDCIIPKQRGHGSQSVSMVQFTTMAVDNDLLVVGGFHGELICKRLEDDGIVFSTRVTDDENAITNSLEIYQDPNGSRRLVVANNDCSVRIFDTKYFDLLNHYVFPWSVNSVSVNPDGTLFAVLGDHEDGLVVDPKCGKPIGKVRGHLDYSFSSAWHPDGNILATGSQDTTCRLWDIRNLSQSLAVLGGRLGSIRCIKFSSDGRFL
;
A
#
# COMPACT_ATOMS: atom_id res chain seq x y z
N MET A 1 4.18 5.24 29.79
CA MET A 1 3.43 5.63 28.58
C MET A 1 3.27 7.11 28.78
N ASP A 2 4.26 7.84 28.27
CA ASP A 2 4.57 9.18 28.74
C ASP A 2 3.65 10.19 28.05
N GLU A 3 3.21 11.20 28.81
CA GLU A 3 2.26 12.26 28.45
C GLU A 3 2.67 13.09 27.22
N PHE A 4 3.90 12.92 26.72
CA PHE A 4 4.47 13.66 25.59
C PHE A 4 4.04 13.17 24.20
N GLU A 5 3.32 12.05 24.07
CA GLU A 5 3.20 11.34 22.79
C GLU A 5 1.87 11.55 22.01
N LEU A 6 0.97 12.44 22.44
CA LEU A 6 -0.25 12.77 21.68
C LEU A 6 -0.31 14.17 21.07
N GLU A 7 0.59 15.07 21.44
CA GLU A 7 0.73 16.40 20.84
C GLU A 7 1.10 16.29 19.33
N ASP A 8 1.82 15.24 18.92
CA ASP A 8 2.38 15.04 17.57
C ASP A 8 1.39 15.02 16.40
N ASN A 9 0.12 14.61 16.57
CA ASN A 9 -0.80 14.51 15.42
C ASN A 9 -1.37 15.87 14.98
N LEU A 10 -1.68 16.74 15.94
CA LEU A 10 -2.00 18.13 15.64
C LEU A 10 -0.72 18.85 15.22
N GLU A 11 0.41 18.60 15.88
CA GLU A 11 1.70 19.16 15.53
C GLU A 11 2.13 18.79 14.09
N PHE A 12 1.90 17.55 13.64
CA PHE A 12 2.17 17.14 12.26
C PHE A 12 1.26 17.84 11.25
N ILE A 13 -0.03 18.00 11.58
CA ILE A 13 -0.95 18.79 10.75
C ILE A 13 -0.46 20.23 10.70
N LEU A 14 0.00 20.79 11.82
CA LEU A 14 0.53 22.15 11.89
C LEU A 14 1.82 22.35 11.12
N GLN A 15 2.74 21.40 11.23
CA GLN A 15 3.96 21.37 10.44
C GLN A 15 3.62 21.29 8.95
N SER A 16 2.67 20.42 8.58
CA SER A 16 2.19 20.34 7.19
C SER A 16 1.55 21.65 6.72
N ILE A 17 0.80 22.35 7.58
CA ILE A 17 0.20 23.65 7.27
C ILE A 17 1.28 24.70 7.10
N GLN A 18 2.28 24.71 7.98
CA GLN A 18 3.39 25.62 7.94
C GLN A 18 4.21 25.43 6.66
N GLU A 19 4.55 24.19 6.31
CA GLU A 19 5.19 23.85 5.04
C GLU A 19 4.36 24.32 3.83
N LEU A 20 3.04 24.12 3.85
CA LEU A 20 2.16 24.60 2.78
C LEU A 20 2.08 26.13 2.68
N ILE A 21 2.16 26.86 3.80
CA ILE A 21 2.22 28.32 3.83
C ILE A 21 3.56 28.81 3.26
N GLU A 22 4.66 28.20 3.70
CA GLU A 22 6.02 28.53 3.26
C GLU A 22 6.20 28.27 1.75
N ASP A 23 5.67 27.16 1.22
CA ASP A 23 5.74 26.80 -0.20
C ASP A 23 4.91 27.72 -1.11
N GLN A 24 3.82 28.32 -0.61
CA GLN A 24 2.90 29.13 -1.43
C GLN A 24 3.25 30.63 -1.49
N GLY A 25 4.13 31.13 -0.63
CA GLY A 25 4.65 32.51 -0.68
C GLY A 25 3.56 33.58 -0.84
N GLU A 26 3.65 34.41 -1.89
CA GLU A 26 2.68 35.49 -2.19
C GLU A 26 1.27 34.99 -2.61
N ASN A 27 1.12 33.72 -2.95
CA ASN A 27 -0.16 33.10 -3.32
C ASN A 27 -0.85 32.42 -2.13
N ASN A 28 -0.42 32.70 -0.90
CA ASN A 28 -0.99 32.11 0.31
C ASN A 28 -2.49 32.46 0.45
N PRO A 29 -3.40 31.49 0.35
CA PRO A 29 -4.84 31.71 0.46
C PRO A 29 -5.30 31.97 1.91
N PHE A 30 -4.39 31.89 2.89
CA PHE A 30 -4.67 32.21 4.28
C PHE A 30 -4.39 33.69 4.65
N GLY A 31 -3.72 34.46 3.78
CA GLY A 31 -3.29 35.84 4.09
C GLY A 31 -2.12 35.91 5.10
N GLU A 32 -1.80 37.10 5.62
CA GLU A 32 -0.83 37.28 6.72
C GLU A 32 -1.41 36.75 8.04
N VAL A 33 -1.46 35.42 8.19
CA VAL A 33 -1.83 34.81 9.47
C VAL A 33 -0.63 34.91 10.41
N ASN A 34 -0.81 35.56 11.55
CA ASN A 34 0.24 35.70 12.56
C ASN A 34 0.57 34.31 13.11
N GLN A 35 1.76 33.80 12.78
CA GLN A 35 2.24 32.46 13.17
C GLN A 35 2.11 32.20 14.67
N ASN A 36 2.26 33.25 15.49
CA ASN A 36 2.10 33.18 16.95
C ASN A 36 0.65 32.94 17.39
N GLU A 37 -0.34 33.39 16.61
CA GLU A 37 -1.77 33.21 16.88
C GLU A 37 -2.24 31.79 16.49
N LEU A 38 -1.60 31.21 15.47
CA LEU A 38 -1.75 29.82 15.04
C LEU A 38 -1.27 28.85 16.14
N LEU A 39 -0.08 29.08 16.68
CA LEU A 39 0.49 28.32 17.80
C LEU A 39 -0.30 28.54 19.11
N ALA A 40 -0.69 29.78 19.44
CA ALA A 40 -1.37 30.10 20.70
C ALA A 40 -2.79 29.53 20.83
N ASN A 41 -3.54 29.41 19.73
CA ASN A 41 -4.88 28.79 19.75
C ASN A 41 -4.83 27.26 19.93
N LEU A 42 -3.67 26.64 19.73
CA LEU A 42 -3.49 25.19 19.73
C LEU A 42 -2.77 24.68 20.98
N VAL A 43 -1.82 25.44 21.53
CA VAL A 43 -1.19 25.14 22.83
C VAL A 43 -2.21 25.17 23.99
N ASN A 44 -3.33 25.89 23.82
CA ASN A 44 -4.44 25.87 24.79
C ASN A 44 -5.37 24.65 24.63
N TYR A 45 -5.09 23.73 23.69
CA TYR A 45 -5.87 22.52 23.46
C TYR A 45 -5.27 21.31 24.19
N ASP A 46 -5.46 21.34 25.51
CA ASP A 46 -5.49 20.22 26.46
C ASP A 46 -4.23 19.32 26.58
N GLN A 47 -3.37 19.70 27.53
CA GLN A 47 -2.25 18.87 28.03
C GLN A 47 -2.70 17.60 28.77
N ASP A 48 -4.00 17.46 29.08
CA ASP A 48 -4.50 16.38 29.96
C ASP A 48 -5.45 15.37 29.29
N ASN A 49 -5.77 15.50 27.99
CA ASN A 49 -6.66 14.55 27.32
C ASN A 49 -6.09 13.99 26.03
N LEU A 50 -5.83 12.68 26.05
CA LEU A 50 -5.78 11.91 24.83
C LEU A 50 -7.03 12.21 24.02
N MET A 51 -6.88 12.85 22.85
CA MET A 51 -8.01 13.14 21.99
C MET A 51 -8.76 11.83 21.70
N PRO A 52 -10.01 11.66 22.19
CA PRO A 52 -10.62 10.34 22.35
C PRO A 52 -10.90 9.72 20.99
N ASP A 53 -10.95 8.39 20.93
CA ASP A 53 -11.34 7.66 19.73
C ASP A 53 -12.69 8.20 19.18
N VAL A 54 -12.89 8.07 17.87
CA VAL A 54 -14.09 8.58 17.20
C VAL A 54 -15.03 7.41 16.90
N SER A 55 -16.22 7.45 17.48
CA SER A 55 -17.29 6.47 17.26
C SER A 55 -18.20 6.87 16.10
N VAL A 56 -19.05 5.94 15.64
CA VAL A 56 -20.11 6.24 14.65
C VAL A 56 -21.00 7.39 15.14
N GLU A 57 -21.42 7.35 16.40
CA GLU A 57 -22.31 8.36 16.99
C GLU A 57 -21.67 9.75 16.97
N ASP A 58 -20.37 9.85 17.24
CA ASP A 58 -19.65 11.12 17.14
C ASP A 58 -19.72 11.71 15.73
N VAL A 59 -19.51 10.87 14.70
CA VAL A 59 -19.50 11.32 13.29
C VAL A 59 -20.90 11.71 12.83
N VAL A 60 -21.93 10.97 13.24
CA VAL A 60 -23.33 11.32 13.00
C VAL A 60 -23.66 12.68 13.63
N ASN A 61 -23.08 12.99 14.79
CA ASN A 61 -23.21 14.27 15.48
C ASN A 61 -22.28 15.38 14.92
N GLY A 62 -21.59 15.14 13.80
CA GLY A 62 -20.81 16.14 13.08
C GLY A 62 -19.33 16.21 13.44
N LYS A 63 -18.81 15.30 14.27
CA LYS A 63 -17.37 15.20 14.55
C LYS A 63 -16.62 14.68 13.32
N ASP A 64 -15.44 15.23 13.04
CA ASP A 64 -14.58 14.72 11.97
C ASP A 64 -14.14 13.29 12.25
N VAL A 65 -14.10 12.45 11.21
CA VAL A 65 -13.71 11.03 11.29
C VAL A 65 -12.28 10.81 11.81
N GLN A 66 -11.38 11.79 11.63
CA GLN A 66 -10.01 11.77 12.20
C GLN A 66 -9.97 12.39 13.61
N GLY A 67 -11.11 12.89 14.09
CA GLY A 67 -11.26 13.58 15.36
C GLY A 67 -10.57 14.94 15.38
N ILE A 68 -10.34 15.55 14.21
CA ILE A 68 -9.75 16.89 14.10
C ILE A 68 -10.85 17.93 14.37
N PRO A 69 -10.67 18.84 15.34
CA PRO A 69 -11.66 19.87 15.66
C PRO A 69 -11.56 21.05 14.69
N TRP A 70 -12.01 20.87 13.44
CA TRP A 70 -11.91 21.88 12.38
C TRP A 70 -12.60 23.20 12.74
N GLU A 71 -13.59 23.19 13.62
CA GLU A 71 -14.27 24.38 14.14
C GLU A 71 -13.38 25.26 15.03
N LYS A 72 -12.27 24.70 15.54
CA LYS A 72 -11.27 25.42 16.34
C LYS A 72 -10.01 25.78 15.53
N MET A 73 -9.96 25.34 14.27
CA MET A 73 -8.87 25.62 13.34
C MET A 73 -9.13 26.94 12.61
N LEU A 74 -8.05 27.57 12.13
CA LEU A 74 -8.12 28.83 11.38
C LEU A 74 -8.79 28.69 10.00
N PHE A 75 -8.96 27.47 9.51
CA PHE A 75 -9.58 27.19 8.22
C PHE A 75 -10.38 25.89 8.29
N PRO A 76 -11.48 25.81 7.52
CA PRO A 76 -12.29 24.62 7.43
C PRO A 76 -11.54 23.49 6.70
N ARG A 77 -11.97 22.27 6.97
CA ARG A 77 -11.47 21.03 6.37
C ARG A 77 -11.34 21.08 4.85
N ASP A 78 -12.34 21.65 4.17
CA ASP A 78 -12.37 21.68 2.71
C ASP A 78 -11.29 22.60 2.13
N GLN A 79 -11.02 23.75 2.77
CA GLN A 79 -9.93 24.64 2.38
C GLN A 79 -8.56 23.98 2.59
N TYR A 80 -8.35 23.33 3.75
CA TYR A 80 -7.12 22.56 3.99
C TYR A 80 -6.92 21.49 2.91
N ARG A 81 -7.99 20.78 2.55
CA ARG A 81 -7.95 19.74 1.52
C ARG A 81 -7.59 20.32 0.15
N GLU A 82 -8.23 21.40 -0.28
CA GLU A 82 -7.92 22.06 -1.56
C GLU A 82 -6.45 22.50 -1.63
N MET A 83 -5.93 23.04 -0.54
CA MET A 83 -4.54 23.46 -0.47
C MET A 83 -3.58 22.29 -0.52
N LYS A 84 -3.86 21.24 0.24
CA LYS A 84 -3.07 20.01 0.19
C LYS A 84 -3.07 19.44 -1.23
N MET A 85 -4.20 19.48 -1.94
CA MET A 85 -4.27 19.05 -3.34
C MET A 85 -3.42 19.91 -4.29
N LYS A 86 -3.39 21.24 -4.10
CA LYS A 86 -2.56 22.17 -4.90
C LYS A 86 -1.07 22.01 -4.61
N GLY A 87 -0.70 21.86 -3.34
CA GLY A 87 0.68 21.66 -2.91
C GLY A 87 1.18 20.23 -3.08
N TYR A 88 0.31 19.27 -3.40
CA TYR A 88 0.71 17.88 -3.58
C TYR A 88 1.57 17.74 -4.83
N LYS A 89 2.89 17.79 -4.64
CA LYS A 89 3.85 17.56 -5.70
C LYS A 89 3.84 16.09 -6.07
N ASN A 90 3.17 15.77 -7.17
CA ASN A 90 3.32 14.46 -7.80
C ASN A 90 4.76 14.34 -8.31
N TYR A 91 5.53 13.43 -7.72
CA TYR A 91 6.80 13.01 -8.32
C TYR A 91 6.50 12.41 -9.70
N GLN A 92 7.14 12.90 -10.74
CA GLN A 92 6.91 12.44 -12.11
C GLN A 92 8.24 12.00 -12.70
N ASN A 93 8.25 10.85 -13.36
CA ASN A 93 9.38 10.40 -14.17
C ASN A 93 9.12 10.73 -15.65
N LEU A 94 8.58 11.92 -15.89
CA LEU A 94 8.23 12.43 -17.20
C LEU A 94 9.06 13.66 -17.55
N SER A 95 9.34 13.83 -18.83
CA SER A 95 10.05 15.00 -19.35
C SER A 95 9.12 16.21 -19.62
N TYR A 96 7.81 16.06 -19.44
CA TYR A 96 6.80 17.10 -19.71
C TYR A 96 5.65 17.09 -18.69
N ALA A 97 5.01 18.26 -18.50
CA ALA A 97 3.92 18.46 -17.55
C ALA A 97 2.58 17.89 -18.06
N ARG A 98 1.77 17.38 -17.13
CA ARG A 98 0.70 16.41 -17.36
C ARG A 98 -0.72 16.98 -17.49
N GLU A 99 -0.96 18.21 -17.02
CA GLU A 99 -2.24 18.56 -16.37
C GLU A 99 -3.51 18.40 -17.21
N ASP A 100 -3.45 18.52 -18.55
CA ASP A 100 -4.67 18.48 -19.37
C ASP A 100 -4.88 17.20 -20.20
N ALA A 101 -3.83 16.41 -20.48
CA ALA A 101 -3.91 15.37 -21.51
C ALA A 101 -4.67 14.11 -21.05
N LEU A 102 -4.39 13.60 -19.85
CA LEU A 102 -5.01 12.35 -19.35
C LEU A 102 -6.41 12.56 -18.75
N GLN A 103 -6.72 13.78 -18.30
CA GLN A 103 -8.01 14.06 -17.64
C GLN A 103 -9.17 14.02 -18.64
N GLN A 104 -8.90 14.31 -19.92
CA GLN A 104 -9.86 14.18 -21.01
C GLN A 104 -10.17 12.72 -21.36
N ASP A 105 -9.18 11.83 -21.25
CA ASP A 105 -9.33 10.39 -21.49
C ASP A 105 -9.98 9.65 -20.31
N CYS A 106 -9.97 10.26 -19.12
CA CYS A 106 -10.58 9.68 -17.94
C CYS A 106 -12.10 9.56 -18.09
N LYS A 107 -12.61 8.36 -17.85
CA LYS A 107 -14.04 8.09 -17.79
C LYS A 107 -14.67 8.98 -16.72
N GLN A 108 -15.68 9.75 -17.14
CA GLN A 108 -16.51 10.51 -16.20
C GLN A 108 -17.32 9.54 -15.35
N VAL A 109 -17.29 9.76 -14.04
CA VAL A 109 -17.98 8.90 -13.06
C VAL A 109 -18.96 9.74 -12.25
N GLU A 110 -20.19 9.26 -12.17
CA GLU A 110 -21.21 9.82 -11.26
C GLU A 110 -21.00 9.26 -9.85
N ARG A 111 -21.35 10.05 -8.84
CA ARG A 111 -21.20 9.68 -7.44
C ARG A 111 -22.59 9.46 -6.85
N ASP A 112 -22.97 8.20 -6.73
CA ASP A 112 -24.34 7.83 -6.36
C ASP A 112 -24.52 7.63 -4.84
N GLY A 113 -23.42 7.67 -4.07
CA GLY A 113 -23.43 7.53 -2.62
C GLY A 113 -22.04 7.22 -2.02
N PRO A 114 -21.93 7.14 -0.69
CA PRO A 114 -20.73 6.65 -0.02
C PRO A 114 -20.56 5.15 -0.30
N TYR A 115 -19.32 4.73 -0.53
CA TYR A 115 -18.98 3.32 -0.70
C TYR A 115 -18.70 2.61 0.65
N TYR A 116 -18.22 3.35 1.64
CA TYR A 116 -17.93 2.86 2.98
C TYR A 116 -18.68 3.67 4.03
N ASP A 117 -19.21 2.99 5.03
CA ASP A 117 -19.69 3.61 6.26
C ASP A 117 -18.54 3.72 7.26
N PHE A 118 -18.45 4.88 7.93
CA PHE A 118 -17.51 5.03 9.04
C PHE A 118 -17.94 4.14 10.20
N GLN A 119 -17.00 3.35 10.74
CA GLN A 119 -17.26 2.48 11.89
C GLN A 119 -16.59 3.01 13.15
N TYR A 120 -15.28 3.25 13.08
CA TYR A 120 -14.51 3.65 14.24
C TYR A 120 -13.13 4.14 13.80
N ASN A 121 -12.56 5.07 14.54
CA ASN A 121 -11.18 5.48 14.40
C ASN A 121 -10.50 5.53 15.77
N THR A 122 -9.35 4.85 15.89
CA THR A 122 -8.48 4.98 17.04
C THR A 122 -7.18 5.69 16.68
N ARG A 123 -6.74 6.57 17.57
CA ARG A 123 -5.48 7.33 17.44
C ARG A 123 -4.35 6.77 18.29
N ARG A 124 -4.54 5.58 18.85
CA ARG A 124 -3.55 4.90 19.71
C ARG A 124 -2.38 4.27 18.94
N ALA A 125 -2.48 4.19 17.62
CA ALA A 125 -1.41 3.68 16.75
C ALA A 125 -0.77 4.85 15.98
N ARG A 126 0.56 4.93 15.99
CA ARG A 126 1.33 5.93 15.21
C ARG A 126 1.72 5.33 13.87
N LEU A 127 1.56 6.08 12.78
CA LEU A 127 2.02 5.62 11.48
C LEU A 127 3.55 5.77 11.40
N SER A 128 4.30 4.67 11.39
CA SER A 128 5.77 4.65 11.23
C SER A 128 6.24 4.30 9.81
N ILE A 129 5.32 4.33 8.85
CA ILE A 129 5.57 3.99 7.45
C ILE A 129 6.15 5.23 6.75
N VAL A 130 7.47 5.22 6.54
CA VAL A 130 8.22 6.40 6.03
C VAL A 130 8.60 6.34 4.55
N HIS A 131 8.25 5.27 3.82
CA HIS A 131 8.73 5.06 2.45
C HIS A 131 7.61 4.78 1.42
N PHE A 132 7.69 5.42 0.25
CA PHE A 132 6.65 5.37 -0.79
C PHE A 132 6.58 4.05 -1.57
N GLN A 133 7.60 3.20 -1.45
CA GLN A 133 7.65 1.86 -2.06
C GLN A 133 6.97 0.78 -1.22
N LEU A 134 6.55 1.07 0.01
CA LEU A 134 5.89 0.10 0.89
C LEU A 134 4.44 -0.14 0.42
N ARG A 135 4.01 -1.40 0.34
CA ARG A 135 2.69 -1.81 -0.21
C ARG A 135 2.11 -2.98 0.54
N ASN A 136 0.78 -3.12 0.55
CA ASN A 136 0.08 -4.25 1.19
C ASN A 136 0.49 -4.45 2.66
N LEU A 137 0.64 -3.37 3.42
CA LEU A 137 0.96 -3.41 4.86
C LEU A 137 -0.27 -3.57 5.76
N VAL A 138 -1.43 -3.79 5.14
CA VAL A 138 -2.67 -4.23 5.80
C VAL A 138 -3.24 -5.37 4.97
N TRP A 139 -3.65 -6.44 5.63
CA TRP A 139 -4.26 -7.60 5.00
C TRP A 139 -5.43 -8.10 5.84
N ALA A 140 -6.47 -8.63 5.21
CA ALA A 140 -7.59 -9.25 5.91
C ALA A 140 -7.87 -10.63 5.32
N THR A 141 -7.92 -11.67 6.15
CA THR A 141 -8.30 -13.03 5.72
C THR A 141 -9.77 -13.31 5.99
N THR A 142 -10.36 -12.60 6.95
CA THR A 142 -11.80 -12.64 7.26
C THR A 142 -12.27 -11.24 7.66
N LYS A 143 -13.58 -11.07 7.89
CA LYS A 143 -14.12 -9.83 8.48
C LYS A 143 -13.69 -9.60 9.94
N HIS A 144 -13.02 -10.57 10.55
CA HIS A 144 -12.60 -10.57 11.95
C HIS A 144 -11.09 -10.57 12.13
N ASP A 145 -10.32 -10.88 11.09
CA ASP A 145 -8.88 -11.10 11.17
C ASP A 145 -8.16 -10.14 10.24
N VAL A 146 -7.47 -9.18 10.83
CA VAL A 146 -6.70 -8.16 10.13
C VAL A 146 -5.24 -8.24 10.56
N TYR A 147 -4.34 -8.20 9.60
CA TYR A 147 -2.89 -8.19 9.80
C TYR A 147 -2.37 -6.82 9.41
N THR A 148 -1.54 -6.22 10.25
CA THR A 148 -1.00 -4.87 10.02
C THR A 148 0.46 -4.81 10.42
N VAL A 149 1.20 -3.93 9.75
CA VAL A 149 2.55 -3.54 10.19
C VAL A 149 2.47 -2.22 10.95
N HIS A 150 3.06 -2.18 12.13
CA HIS A 150 3.22 -0.99 12.94
C HIS A 150 4.52 -1.07 13.74
N ASN A 151 5.39 -0.05 13.64
CA ASN A 151 6.68 0.02 14.34
C ASN A 151 7.55 -1.23 14.14
N GLN A 152 7.70 -1.67 12.88
CA GLN A 152 8.43 -2.90 12.53
C GLN A 152 7.87 -4.18 13.18
N SER A 153 6.69 -4.10 13.79
CA SER A 153 5.96 -5.25 14.30
C SER A 153 4.88 -5.64 13.32
N MET A 154 4.85 -6.92 12.95
CA MET A 154 3.75 -7.53 12.23
C MET A 154 2.74 -8.06 13.24
N THR A 155 1.54 -7.49 13.25
CA THR A 155 0.52 -7.81 14.23
C THR A 155 -0.72 -8.41 13.57
N HIS A 156 -1.38 -9.34 14.26
CA HIS A 156 -2.73 -9.79 13.96
C HIS A 156 -3.69 -9.18 14.97
N TRP A 157 -4.73 -8.54 14.48
CA TRP A 157 -5.83 -8.00 15.25
C TRP A 157 -7.09 -8.81 15.00
N SER A 158 -7.71 -9.28 16.09
CA SER A 158 -9.01 -9.95 16.05
C SER A 158 -10.12 -9.00 16.47
N SER A 159 -11.08 -8.76 15.59
CA SER A 159 -12.24 -7.90 15.90
C SER A 159 -13.20 -8.54 16.92
N LEU A 160 -13.19 -9.87 17.04
CA LEU A 160 -14.08 -10.60 17.95
C LEU A 160 -13.65 -10.41 19.40
N ASN A 161 -12.34 -10.50 19.64
CA ASN A 161 -11.76 -10.42 20.97
C ASN A 161 -11.19 -9.04 21.27
N GLN A 162 -11.04 -8.19 20.24
CA GLN A 162 -10.41 -6.87 20.29
C GLN A 162 -8.96 -6.94 20.80
N ILE A 163 -8.26 -8.01 20.44
CA ILE A 163 -6.88 -8.28 20.84
C ILE A 163 -5.98 -8.11 19.63
N SER A 164 -4.88 -7.38 19.80
CA SER A 164 -3.73 -7.40 18.90
C SER A 164 -2.67 -8.36 19.45
N THR A 165 -2.14 -9.24 18.60
CA THR A 165 -1.04 -10.16 18.92
C THR A 165 0.09 -9.90 17.95
N GLU A 166 1.28 -9.63 18.49
CA GLU A 166 2.51 -9.56 17.69
C GLU A 166 2.87 -10.95 17.18
N LEU A 167 3.07 -11.07 15.87
CA LEU A 167 3.43 -12.31 15.20
C LEU A 167 4.92 -12.37 14.86
N ILE A 168 5.50 -11.24 14.47
CA ILE A 168 6.91 -11.09 14.08
C ILE A 168 7.36 -9.69 14.46
N ASN A 169 8.46 -9.58 15.21
CA ASN A 169 9.15 -8.32 15.44
C ASN A 169 10.36 -8.23 14.48
N GLY A 170 10.42 -7.16 13.69
CA GLY A 170 11.48 -6.93 12.72
C GLY A 170 12.83 -6.57 13.33
N ASP A 171 12.87 -6.04 14.56
CA ASP A 171 14.11 -5.67 15.25
C ASP A 171 14.83 -6.91 15.82
N ASP A 172 14.12 -8.02 15.96
CA ASP A 172 14.68 -9.28 16.46
C ASP A 172 15.60 -9.96 15.43
N CYS A 173 16.49 -10.81 15.95
CA CYS A 173 17.19 -11.81 15.12
C CYS A 173 16.25 -12.98 14.86
N ILE A 174 15.73 -13.04 13.63
CA ILE A 174 14.81 -14.07 13.16
C ILE A 174 15.62 -15.29 12.76
N ILE A 175 15.43 -16.39 13.50
CA ILE A 175 16.08 -17.67 13.23
C ILE A 175 15.03 -18.66 12.73
N PRO A 176 15.10 -19.12 11.48
CA PRO A 176 14.11 -20.04 10.93
C PRO A 176 14.29 -21.45 11.50
N LYS A 177 13.16 -22.14 11.69
CA LYS A 177 13.15 -23.54 12.13
C LYS A 177 13.67 -24.48 11.03
N GLN A 178 13.31 -24.21 9.77
CA GLN A 178 13.78 -25.01 8.63
C GLN A 178 15.26 -24.77 8.35
N ARG A 179 16.01 -25.85 8.08
CA ARG A 179 17.41 -25.84 7.63
C ARG A 179 17.50 -26.32 6.18
N GLY A 180 18.39 -25.72 5.40
CA GLY A 180 18.53 -26.00 3.96
C GLY A 180 17.61 -25.13 3.08
N HIS A 181 17.57 -25.39 1.77
CA HIS A 181 16.74 -24.66 0.80
C HIS A 181 16.98 -23.14 0.77
N GLY A 182 18.21 -22.70 1.06
CA GLY A 182 18.55 -21.27 1.16
C GLY A 182 18.05 -20.58 2.42
N SER A 183 17.50 -21.33 3.39
CA SER A 183 17.07 -20.80 4.69
C SER A 183 18.25 -20.23 5.49
N GLN A 184 18.11 -19.00 5.95
CA GLN A 184 19.11 -18.28 6.74
C GLN A 184 18.44 -17.31 7.72
N SER A 185 19.15 -16.98 8.80
CA SER A 185 18.70 -15.97 9.75
C SER A 185 18.73 -14.58 9.13
N VAL A 186 17.77 -13.74 9.51
CA VAL A 186 17.69 -12.32 9.13
C VAL A 186 17.44 -11.48 10.39
N SER A 187 17.78 -10.20 10.37
CA SER A 187 17.64 -9.31 11.52
C SER A 187 17.49 -7.86 11.07
N MET A 188 16.91 -7.01 11.93
CA MET A 188 16.71 -5.58 11.63
C MET A 188 15.89 -5.39 10.33
N VAL A 189 14.84 -6.19 10.18
CA VAL A 189 14.05 -6.24 8.96
C VAL A 189 13.01 -5.14 8.96
N GLN A 190 13.17 -4.20 8.05
CA GLN A 190 12.12 -3.24 7.74
C GLN A 190 11.10 -3.87 6.80
N PHE A 191 9.88 -4.09 7.30
CA PHE A 191 8.82 -4.72 6.51
C PHE A 191 8.31 -3.78 5.42
N THR A 192 8.15 -4.35 4.22
CA THR A 192 7.83 -3.60 3.00
C THR A 192 6.55 -4.06 2.32
N THR A 193 6.20 -5.33 2.49
CA THR A 193 4.96 -5.90 2.00
C THR A 193 4.61 -7.19 2.72
N MET A 194 3.34 -7.58 2.69
CA MET A 194 2.90 -8.88 3.21
C MET A 194 1.88 -9.54 2.29
N ALA A 195 1.76 -10.86 2.44
CA ALA A 195 0.66 -11.65 1.93
C ALA A 195 0.23 -12.67 2.99
N VAL A 196 -1.08 -12.83 3.17
CA VAL A 196 -1.64 -13.84 4.09
C VAL A 196 -2.67 -14.66 3.34
N ASP A 197 -2.52 -15.97 3.39
CA ASP A 197 -3.47 -16.90 2.80
C ASP A 197 -3.62 -18.09 3.75
N ASN A 198 -4.85 -18.32 4.23
CA ASN A 198 -5.20 -19.36 5.19
C ASN A 198 -4.25 -19.40 6.41
N ASP A 199 -3.32 -20.35 6.42
CA ASP A 199 -2.39 -20.66 7.51
C ASP A 199 -0.98 -20.06 7.32
N LEU A 200 -0.71 -19.37 6.21
CA LEU A 200 0.63 -18.88 5.86
C LEU A 200 0.63 -17.35 5.80
N LEU A 201 1.49 -16.75 6.61
CA LEU A 201 1.90 -15.35 6.55
C LEU A 201 3.28 -15.27 5.91
N VAL A 202 3.42 -14.42 4.90
CA VAL A 202 4.70 -14.09 4.26
C VAL A 202 4.93 -12.59 4.31
N VAL A 203 6.14 -12.19 4.66
CA VAL A 203 6.56 -10.80 4.81
C VAL A 203 7.84 -10.55 4.04
N GLY A 204 7.87 -9.44 3.31
CA GLY A 204 9.02 -8.97 2.54
C GLY A 204 9.75 -7.83 3.23
N GLY A 205 11.07 -7.78 3.11
CA GLY A 205 11.93 -6.76 3.70
C GLY A 205 12.60 -5.83 2.68
N PHE A 206 13.16 -4.73 3.19
CA PHE A 206 13.77 -3.66 2.42
C PHE A 206 15.07 -4.07 1.71
N HIS A 207 15.79 -5.06 2.22
CA HIS A 207 17.01 -5.58 1.60
C HIS A 207 16.79 -6.98 1.01
N GLY A 208 15.58 -7.23 0.49
CA GLY A 208 15.23 -8.50 -0.15
C GLY A 208 14.99 -9.65 0.83
N GLU A 209 14.73 -9.35 2.10
CA GLU A 209 14.33 -10.39 3.05
C GLU A 209 12.97 -10.98 2.68
N LEU A 210 12.84 -12.28 2.91
CA LEU A 210 11.58 -13.02 2.81
C LEU A 210 11.43 -13.85 4.08
N ILE A 211 10.35 -13.62 4.84
CA ILE A 211 10.07 -14.30 6.10
C ILE A 211 8.71 -14.98 5.98
N CYS A 212 8.66 -16.27 6.29
CA CYS A 212 7.47 -17.09 6.22
C CYS A 212 7.14 -17.67 7.60
N LYS A 213 5.90 -17.49 8.04
CA LYS A 213 5.37 -18.02 9.29
C LYS A 213 4.09 -18.80 9.01
N ARG A 214 4.02 -20.04 9.50
CA ARG A 214 2.73 -20.72 9.65
C ARG A 214 2.05 -20.12 10.89
N LEU A 215 0.82 -19.68 10.76
CA LEU A 215 0.12 -18.95 11.82
C LEU A 215 -0.07 -19.78 13.10
N GLU A 216 -0.18 -21.10 12.95
CA GLU A 216 -0.30 -22.05 14.06
C GLU A 216 1.06 -22.44 14.70
N ASP A 217 2.19 -22.13 14.05
CA ASP A 217 3.52 -22.48 14.55
C ASP A 217 4.05 -21.43 15.53
N ASP A 218 4.70 -21.86 16.61
CA ASP A 218 5.35 -20.98 17.61
C ASP A 218 6.60 -20.23 17.10
N GLY A 219 6.84 -20.15 15.80
CA GLY A 219 8.02 -19.45 15.27
C GLY A 219 8.01 -19.30 13.76
N ILE A 220 9.13 -18.81 13.24
CA ILE A 220 9.34 -18.63 11.79
C ILE A 220 9.72 -19.96 11.17
N VAL A 221 8.98 -20.39 10.14
CA VAL A 221 9.26 -21.65 9.45
C VAL A 221 10.45 -21.48 8.52
N PHE A 222 10.50 -20.38 7.77
CA PHE A 222 11.53 -20.09 6.79
C PHE A 222 11.84 -18.60 6.75
N SER A 223 13.11 -18.26 6.59
CA SER A 223 13.53 -16.91 6.26
C SER A 223 14.73 -16.96 5.34
N THR A 224 14.87 -15.96 4.47
CA THR A 224 16.06 -15.79 3.65
C THR A 224 16.21 -14.34 3.21
N ARG A 225 17.34 -14.04 2.56
CA ARG A 225 17.53 -12.88 1.69
C ARG A 225 17.63 -13.39 0.25
N VAL A 226 16.76 -12.90 -0.63
CA VAL A 226 16.59 -13.48 -1.99
C VAL A 226 17.65 -13.03 -3.00
N THR A 227 18.47 -12.04 -2.64
CA THR A 227 19.57 -11.48 -3.45
C THR A 227 20.52 -10.67 -2.56
N ASP A 228 21.78 -10.52 -2.99
CA ASP A 228 22.75 -9.66 -2.29
C ASP A 228 22.79 -8.23 -2.85
N ASP A 229 21.87 -7.87 -3.76
CA ASP A 229 21.74 -6.51 -4.28
C ASP A 229 21.40 -5.51 -3.17
N GLU A 230 22.08 -4.36 -3.13
CA GLU A 230 21.87 -3.33 -2.11
C GLU A 230 20.46 -2.70 -2.20
N ASN A 231 19.85 -2.73 -3.38
CA ASN A 231 18.53 -2.17 -3.68
C ASN A 231 17.52 -3.28 -4.00
N ALA A 232 17.45 -4.29 -3.12
CA ALA A 232 16.68 -5.52 -3.30
C ALA A 232 15.24 -5.51 -2.75
N ILE A 233 14.68 -4.33 -2.48
CA ILE A 233 13.37 -4.16 -1.81
C ILE A 233 12.34 -5.15 -2.32
N THR A 234 11.70 -5.87 -1.39
CA THR A 234 10.61 -6.78 -1.72
C THR A 234 9.32 -5.99 -1.95
N ASN A 235 9.06 -5.64 -3.21
CA ASN A 235 8.00 -4.71 -3.56
C ASN A 235 6.59 -5.32 -3.51
N SER A 236 6.46 -6.62 -3.83
CA SER A 236 5.15 -7.28 -3.90
C SER A 236 5.26 -8.78 -3.62
N LEU A 237 4.27 -9.29 -2.88
CA LEU A 237 4.09 -10.71 -2.59
C LEU A 237 2.68 -11.13 -2.99
N GLU A 238 2.55 -12.32 -3.55
CA GLU A 238 1.26 -12.98 -3.70
C GLU A 238 1.39 -14.49 -3.54
N ILE A 239 0.42 -15.07 -2.82
CA ILE A 239 0.28 -16.52 -2.67
C ILE A 239 -0.86 -16.96 -3.59
N TYR A 240 -0.60 -17.94 -4.45
CA TYR A 240 -1.56 -18.39 -5.46
C TYR A 240 -1.52 -19.91 -5.62
N GLN A 241 -2.54 -20.47 -6.27
CA GLN A 241 -2.52 -21.86 -6.72
C GLN A 241 -2.14 -21.91 -8.19
N ASP A 242 -1.13 -22.70 -8.54
CA ASP A 242 -0.78 -22.95 -9.93
C ASP A 242 -1.87 -23.81 -10.62
N PRO A 243 -1.85 -23.94 -11.96
CA PRO A 243 -2.85 -24.73 -12.69
C PRO A 243 -2.88 -26.23 -12.33
N ASN A 244 -1.86 -26.73 -11.61
CA ASN A 244 -1.83 -28.10 -11.09
C ASN A 244 -2.38 -28.19 -9.65
N GLY A 245 -2.89 -27.10 -9.09
CA GLY A 245 -3.39 -26.99 -7.72
C GLY A 245 -2.30 -26.88 -6.66
N SER A 246 -1.03 -26.71 -7.05
CA SER A 246 0.05 -26.52 -6.08
C SER A 246 0.09 -25.08 -5.61
N ARG A 247 0.19 -24.88 -4.29
CA ARG A 247 0.33 -23.56 -3.70
C ARG A 247 1.75 -23.03 -3.90
N ARG A 248 1.84 -21.80 -4.39
CA ARG A 248 3.08 -21.09 -4.75
C ARG A 248 3.10 -19.71 -4.13
N LEU A 249 4.29 -19.19 -3.97
CA LEU A 249 4.56 -17.81 -3.58
C LEU A 249 5.28 -17.13 -4.73
N VAL A 250 4.76 -16.01 -5.21
CA VAL A 250 5.47 -15.14 -6.15
C VAL A 250 5.94 -13.88 -5.44
N VAL A 251 7.19 -13.49 -5.72
CA VAL A 251 7.89 -12.38 -5.09
C VAL A 251 8.43 -11.47 -6.20
N ALA A 252 8.08 -10.19 -6.16
CA ALA A 252 8.69 -9.17 -7.00
C ALA A 252 9.64 -8.30 -6.17
N ASN A 253 10.81 -8.05 -6.73
CA ASN A 253 11.86 -7.29 -6.08
C ASN A 253 12.31 -6.12 -6.96
N ASN A 254 12.90 -5.14 -6.29
CA ASN A 254 13.45 -3.95 -6.92
C ASN A 254 14.73 -4.24 -7.74
N ASP A 255 15.34 -5.42 -7.57
CA ASP A 255 16.45 -5.96 -8.38
C ASP A 255 16.01 -6.49 -9.76
N CYS A 256 14.95 -5.91 -10.31
CA CYS A 256 14.34 -6.27 -11.59
C CYS A 256 13.84 -7.72 -11.70
N SER A 257 13.66 -8.43 -10.59
CA SER A 257 13.35 -9.86 -10.64
C SER A 257 11.98 -10.23 -10.11
N VAL A 258 11.41 -11.29 -10.70
CA VAL A 258 10.29 -12.07 -10.16
C VAL A 258 10.79 -13.46 -9.81
N ARG A 259 10.49 -13.92 -8.59
CA ARG A 259 10.87 -15.23 -8.06
C ARG A 259 9.62 -16.01 -7.69
N ILE A 260 9.61 -17.31 -7.99
CA ILE A 260 8.52 -18.22 -7.60
C ILE A 260 9.09 -19.26 -6.67
N PHE A 261 8.49 -19.40 -5.49
CA PHE A 261 8.81 -20.42 -4.51
C PHE A 261 7.65 -21.41 -4.37
N ASP A 262 7.96 -22.66 -4.04
CA ASP A 262 6.93 -23.52 -3.45
C ASP A 262 6.65 -23.09 -2.00
N THR A 263 5.48 -23.41 -1.46
CA THR A 263 5.15 -23.01 -0.07
C THR A 263 5.36 -24.13 0.95
N LYS A 264 5.77 -25.33 0.53
CA LYS A 264 6.00 -26.48 1.41
C LYS A 264 7.41 -26.48 1.98
N TYR A 265 8.42 -26.24 1.13
CA TYR A 265 9.83 -26.19 1.49
C TYR A 265 10.49 -24.86 1.16
N PHE A 266 9.78 -23.94 0.49
CA PHE A 266 10.33 -22.64 0.07
C PHE A 266 11.55 -22.77 -0.85
N ASP A 267 11.56 -23.80 -1.68
CA ASP A 267 12.50 -23.92 -2.80
C ASP A 267 12.19 -22.87 -3.84
N LEU A 268 13.23 -22.17 -4.31
CA LEU A 268 13.16 -21.32 -5.48
C LEU A 268 12.94 -22.20 -6.72
N LEU A 269 11.74 -22.11 -7.30
CA LEU A 269 11.35 -22.87 -8.48
C LEU A 269 11.73 -22.15 -9.77
N ASN A 270 11.51 -20.83 -9.83
CA ASN A 270 11.79 -20.03 -11.01
C ASN A 270 12.28 -18.63 -10.62
N HIS A 271 13.14 -18.07 -11.47
CA HIS A 271 13.65 -16.72 -11.37
C HIS A 271 13.68 -16.09 -12.76
N TYR A 272 12.99 -14.96 -12.90
CA TYR A 272 12.88 -14.20 -14.14
C TYR A 272 13.35 -12.77 -13.91
N VAL A 273 14.15 -12.26 -14.86
CA VAL A 273 14.70 -10.90 -14.82
C VAL A 273 14.02 -10.06 -15.90
N PHE A 274 13.60 -8.86 -15.51
CA PHE A 274 12.94 -7.86 -16.33
C PHE A 274 13.88 -6.68 -16.59
N PRO A 275 13.61 -5.82 -17.58
CA PRO A 275 14.52 -4.71 -17.91
C PRO A 275 14.43 -3.52 -16.94
N TRP A 276 13.64 -3.62 -15.87
CA TRP A 276 13.35 -2.56 -14.91
C TRP A 276 12.98 -3.14 -13.54
N SER A 277 13.09 -2.34 -12.48
CA SER A 277 12.71 -2.69 -11.11
C SER A 277 11.24 -3.13 -11.06
N VAL A 278 10.95 -4.31 -10.51
CA VAL A 278 9.58 -4.83 -10.50
C VAL A 278 8.86 -4.31 -9.26
N ASN A 279 7.90 -3.40 -9.45
CA ASN A 279 7.14 -2.76 -8.38
C ASN A 279 5.91 -3.57 -7.95
N SER A 280 5.35 -4.37 -8.85
CA SER A 280 4.18 -5.22 -8.56
C SER A 280 4.17 -6.43 -9.47
N VAL A 281 3.85 -7.57 -8.87
CA VAL A 281 3.45 -8.78 -9.58
C VAL A 281 2.10 -9.19 -9.05
N SER A 282 1.17 -9.54 -9.95
CA SER A 282 -0.08 -10.21 -9.56
C SER A 282 -0.42 -11.38 -10.46
N VAL A 283 -1.14 -12.35 -9.91
CA VAL A 283 -1.52 -13.61 -10.57
C VAL A 283 -3.01 -13.63 -10.84
N ASN A 284 -3.40 -14.07 -12.04
CA ASN A 284 -4.81 -14.24 -12.34
C ASN A 284 -5.41 -15.44 -11.55
N PRO A 285 -6.74 -15.53 -11.39
CA PRO A 285 -7.36 -16.49 -10.48
C PRO A 285 -7.06 -17.97 -10.75
N ASP A 286 -6.75 -18.35 -11.98
CA ASP A 286 -6.42 -19.73 -12.37
C ASP A 286 -4.91 -20.03 -12.39
N GLY A 287 -4.07 -19.05 -12.03
CA GLY A 287 -2.62 -19.22 -11.97
C GLY A 287 -1.92 -19.33 -13.32
N THR A 288 -2.61 -19.03 -14.42
CA THR A 288 -2.06 -19.20 -15.79
C THR A 288 -1.34 -17.97 -16.31
N LEU A 289 -1.57 -16.78 -15.74
CA LEU A 289 -1.02 -15.51 -16.19
C LEU A 289 -0.52 -14.67 -15.02
N PHE A 290 0.63 -14.03 -15.20
CA PHE A 290 1.10 -12.95 -14.34
C PHE A 290 0.92 -11.60 -15.01
N ALA A 291 0.56 -10.59 -14.22
CA ALA A 291 0.80 -9.19 -14.54
C ALA A 291 2.08 -8.74 -13.82
N VAL A 292 3.03 -8.19 -14.57
CA VAL A 292 4.32 -7.69 -14.04
C VAL A 292 4.42 -6.21 -14.39
N LEU A 293 4.58 -5.38 -13.36
CA LEU A 293 4.62 -3.90 -13.44
C LEU A 293 5.84 -3.36 -12.70
N GLY A 294 6.37 -2.22 -13.14
CA GLY A 294 7.58 -1.66 -12.56
C GLY A 294 7.93 -0.26 -13.03
N ASP A 295 9.22 0.04 -13.06
CA ASP A 295 9.78 1.33 -13.46
C ASP A 295 9.74 1.53 -15.00
N HIS A 296 8.55 1.37 -15.56
CA HIS A 296 8.25 1.48 -16.98
C HIS A 296 6.76 1.80 -17.19
N GLU A 297 6.44 2.48 -18.28
CA GLU A 297 5.07 2.87 -18.65
C GLU A 297 4.20 1.65 -19.05
N ASP A 298 4.77 0.75 -19.85
CA ASP A 298 4.13 -0.52 -20.20
C ASP A 298 4.17 -1.50 -19.03
N GLY A 299 3.04 -2.16 -18.77
CA GLY A 299 2.98 -3.40 -18.01
C GLY A 299 3.07 -4.63 -18.92
N LEU A 300 3.45 -5.77 -18.35
CA LEU A 300 3.58 -7.04 -19.08
C LEU A 300 2.58 -8.07 -18.57
N VAL A 301 1.94 -8.79 -19.50
CA VAL A 301 1.24 -10.04 -19.21
C VAL A 301 2.19 -11.19 -19.57
N VAL A 302 2.47 -12.08 -18.62
CA VAL A 302 3.59 -13.03 -18.67
C VAL A 302 3.09 -14.46 -18.42
N ASP A 303 3.65 -15.43 -19.14
CA ASP A 303 3.49 -16.86 -18.85
C ASP A 303 4.35 -17.28 -17.64
N PRO A 304 3.75 -17.70 -16.51
CA PRO A 304 4.48 -18.09 -15.30
C PRO A 304 5.45 -19.27 -15.50
N LYS A 305 5.21 -20.12 -16.49
CA LYS A 305 6.01 -21.34 -16.75
C LYS A 305 7.37 -21.05 -17.37
N CYS A 306 7.50 -19.92 -18.05
CA CYS A 306 8.75 -19.57 -18.75
C CYS A 306 9.19 -18.11 -18.59
N GLY A 307 8.39 -17.28 -17.91
CA GLY A 307 8.70 -15.86 -17.68
C GLY A 307 8.64 -15.00 -18.93
N LYS A 308 8.13 -15.53 -20.04
CA LYS A 308 8.06 -14.78 -21.31
C LYS A 308 6.82 -13.88 -21.34
N PRO A 309 6.97 -12.60 -21.75
CA PRO A 309 5.81 -11.76 -22.03
C PRO A 309 5.01 -12.32 -23.19
N ILE A 310 3.71 -12.48 -23.00
CA ILE A 310 2.75 -12.86 -24.03
C ILE A 310 1.89 -11.67 -24.50
N GLY A 311 1.93 -10.57 -23.75
CA GLY A 311 1.20 -9.35 -24.04
C GLY A 311 1.76 -8.16 -23.28
N LYS A 312 1.36 -6.96 -23.69
CA LYS A 312 1.69 -5.70 -23.01
C LYS A 312 0.43 -4.89 -22.80
N VAL A 313 0.35 -4.20 -21.67
CA VAL A 313 -0.68 -3.19 -21.40
C VAL A 313 -0.06 -1.81 -21.57
N ARG A 314 -0.50 -1.07 -22.59
CA ARG A 314 0.12 0.18 -23.03
C ARG A 314 -0.81 1.38 -22.91
N GLY A 315 -0.31 2.47 -22.36
CA GLY A 315 -1.02 3.76 -22.32
C GLY A 315 -0.86 4.52 -21.01
N HIS A 316 -0.39 3.87 -19.94
CA HIS A 316 0.15 4.64 -18.82
C HIS A 316 1.30 5.52 -19.30
N LEU A 317 1.52 6.64 -18.64
CA LEU A 317 2.58 7.59 -19.00
C LEU A 317 3.77 7.56 -18.03
N ASP A 318 3.69 6.77 -16.96
CA ASP A 318 4.73 6.73 -15.93
C ASP A 318 4.63 5.37 -15.20
N TYR A 319 5.53 5.13 -14.25
CA TYR A 319 5.75 3.85 -13.60
C TYR A 319 4.49 3.28 -12.99
N SER A 320 4.30 1.97 -13.15
CA SER A 320 3.15 1.25 -12.63
C SER A 320 3.52 0.56 -11.32
N PHE A 321 2.63 0.63 -10.33
CA PHE A 321 2.92 0.19 -8.95
C PHE A 321 1.96 -0.83 -8.38
N SER A 322 0.80 -1.00 -9.01
CA SER A 322 -0.21 -1.91 -8.49
C SER A 322 -0.99 -2.55 -9.63
N SER A 323 -1.35 -3.81 -9.43
CA SER A 323 -2.24 -4.54 -10.30
C SER A 323 -3.23 -5.36 -9.50
N ALA A 324 -4.39 -5.62 -10.09
CA ALA A 324 -5.37 -6.56 -9.56
C ALA A 324 -6.11 -7.25 -10.70
N TRP A 325 -6.34 -8.55 -10.55
CA TRP A 325 -7.17 -9.32 -11.44
C TRP A 325 -8.60 -9.33 -10.94
N HIS A 326 -9.55 -9.13 -11.84
CA HIS A 326 -10.95 -9.41 -11.55
C HIS A 326 -11.11 -10.92 -11.34
N PRO A 327 -11.99 -11.38 -10.43
CA PRO A 327 -12.13 -12.79 -10.08
C PRO A 327 -12.58 -13.71 -11.25
N ASP A 328 -13.09 -13.14 -12.33
CA ASP A 328 -13.39 -13.90 -13.57
C ASP A 328 -12.14 -14.18 -14.45
N GLY A 329 -11.00 -13.58 -14.13
CA GLY A 329 -9.73 -13.73 -14.84
C GLY A 329 -9.63 -12.99 -16.18
N ASN A 330 -10.66 -12.26 -16.62
CA ASN A 330 -10.67 -11.59 -17.92
C ASN A 330 -10.20 -10.14 -17.86
N ILE A 331 -10.38 -9.49 -16.70
CA ILE A 331 -10.03 -8.07 -16.53
C ILE A 331 -8.81 -7.93 -15.62
N LEU A 332 -7.82 -7.19 -16.11
CA LEU A 332 -6.68 -6.72 -15.33
C LEU A 332 -6.83 -5.21 -15.08
N ALA A 333 -6.67 -4.79 -13.83
CA ALA A 333 -6.52 -3.39 -13.46
C ALA A 333 -5.06 -3.05 -13.18
N THR A 334 -4.60 -1.87 -13.60
CA THR A 334 -3.24 -1.36 -13.35
C THR A 334 -3.28 0.06 -12.81
N GLY A 335 -2.44 0.37 -11.83
CA GLY A 335 -2.35 1.68 -11.18
C GLY A 335 -0.96 2.27 -11.29
N SER A 336 -0.87 3.56 -11.65
CA SER A 336 0.39 4.20 -12.03
C SER A 336 0.69 5.51 -11.30
N GLN A 337 1.97 5.92 -11.36
CA GLN A 337 2.46 7.25 -10.99
C GLN A 337 1.71 8.35 -11.73
N ASP A 338 1.24 8.03 -12.95
CA ASP A 338 0.42 8.91 -13.77
C ASP A 338 -0.98 9.14 -13.17
N THR A 339 -1.22 8.87 -11.89
CA THR A 339 -2.47 9.09 -11.17
C THR A 339 -3.71 8.47 -11.82
N THR A 340 -3.56 7.51 -12.74
CA THR A 340 -4.68 6.81 -13.34
C THR A 340 -4.67 5.33 -12.96
N CYS A 341 -5.87 4.76 -12.94
CA CYS A 341 -6.08 3.32 -13.01
C CYS A 341 -6.58 2.98 -14.42
N ARG A 342 -6.04 1.95 -15.05
CA ARG A 342 -6.49 1.46 -16.35
C ARG A 342 -7.01 0.04 -16.23
N LEU A 343 -8.11 -0.24 -16.95
CA LEU A 343 -8.71 -1.57 -17.05
C LEU A 343 -8.41 -2.19 -18.42
N TRP A 344 -8.06 -3.47 -18.45
CA TRP A 344 -7.66 -4.19 -19.65
C TRP A 344 -8.46 -5.48 -19.77
N ASP A 345 -9.02 -5.75 -20.96
CA ASP A 345 -9.51 -7.08 -21.30
C ASP A 345 -8.32 -7.92 -21.80
N ILE A 346 -7.98 -9.00 -21.10
CA ILE A 346 -6.83 -9.83 -21.47
C ILE A 346 -7.00 -10.56 -22.81
N ARG A 347 -8.22 -10.67 -23.29
CA ARG A 347 -8.53 -11.23 -24.62
C ARG A 347 -8.25 -10.23 -25.74
N ASN A 348 -8.13 -8.94 -25.40
CA ASN A 348 -7.75 -7.88 -26.33
C ASN A 348 -6.99 -6.75 -25.64
N LEU A 349 -5.66 -6.87 -25.60
CA LEU A 349 -4.76 -5.89 -24.97
C LEU A 349 -4.44 -4.67 -25.87
N SER A 350 -5.09 -4.51 -27.03
CA SER A 350 -4.78 -3.41 -27.95
C SER A 350 -5.13 -2.03 -27.38
N GLN A 351 -6.05 -1.96 -26.41
CA GLN A 351 -6.50 -0.74 -25.77
C GLN A 351 -7.07 -1.04 -24.38
N SER A 352 -7.05 -0.03 -23.49
CA SER A 352 -7.75 -0.13 -22.20
C SER A 352 -9.27 -0.01 -22.39
N LEU A 353 -10.03 -0.78 -21.61
CA LEU A 353 -11.50 -0.68 -21.50
C LEU A 353 -11.94 0.63 -20.86
N ALA A 354 -11.17 1.12 -19.89
CA ALA A 354 -11.44 2.36 -19.18
C ALA A 354 -10.15 2.94 -18.61
N VAL A 355 -10.13 4.26 -18.48
CA VAL A 355 -9.14 5.02 -17.72
C VAL A 355 -9.90 5.71 -16.59
N LEU A 356 -9.50 5.46 -15.35
CA LEU A 356 -10.12 6.00 -14.15
C LEU A 356 -9.14 6.98 -13.50
N GLY A 357 -9.56 8.25 -13.38
CA GLY A 357 -8.76 9.27 -12.73
C GLY A 357 -8.73 9.10 -11.21
N GLY A 358 -7.53 9.06 -10.64
CA GLY A 358 -7.32 9.13 -9.19
C GLY A 358 -7.75 10.48 -8.61
N ARG A 359 -8.08 10.49 -7.31
CA ARG A 359 -8.43 11.72 -6.59
C ARG A 359 -7.23 12.43 -5.98
N LEU A 360 -6.20 11.70 -5.60
CA LEU A 360 -5.00 12.23 -4.95
C LEU A 360 -3.81 11.37 -5.37
N GLY A 361 -2.92 11.98 -6.13
CA GLY A 361 -1.65 11.41 -6.54
C GLY A 361 -1.70 10.04 -7.19
N SER A 362 -0.56 9.37 -7.12
CA SER A 362 -0.28 8.10 -7.78
C SER A 362 -1.03 6.91 -7.20
N ILE A 363 -1.46 5.97 -8.06
CA ILE A 363 -2.24 4.80 -7.65
C ILE A 363 -1.31 3.67 -7.18
N ARG A 364 -1.23 3.49 -5.86
CA ARG A 364 -0.26 2.62 -5.18
C ARG A 364 -0.81 1.24 -4.80
N CYS A 365 -2.13 1.08 -4.78
CA CYS A 365 -2.81 -0.18 -4.48
C CYS A 365 -4.17 -0.20 -5.19
N ILE A 366 -4.55 -1.37 -5.70
CA ILE A 366 -5.83 -1.66 -6.34
C ILE A 366 -6.22 -3.07 -5.93
N LYS A 367 -7.51 -3.33 -5.65
CA LYS A 367 -8.03 -4.68 -5.35
C LYS A 367 -9.48 -4.80 -5.79
N PHE A 368 -9.79 -5.86 -6.54
CA PHE A 368 -11.19 -6.22 -6.76
C PHE A 368 -11.80 -6.83 -5.49
N SER A 369 -13.09 -6.60 -5.27
CA SER A 369 -13.88 -7.42 -4.35
C SER A 369 -13.91 -8.88 -4.85
N SER A 370 -14.09 -9.84 -3.94
CA SER A 370 -14.10 -11.27 -4.29
C SER A 370 -15.21 -11.67 -5.27
N ASP A 371 -16.29 -10.88 -5.33
CA ASP A 371 -17.39 -11.03 -6.29
C ASP A 371 -17.21 -10.19 -7.58
N GLY A 372 -16.13 -9.41 -7.67
CA GLY A 372 -15.77 -8.61 -8.84
C GLY A 372 -16.62 -7.35 -9.05
N ARG A 373 -17.58 -7.07 -8.16
CA ARG A 373 -18.49 -5.93 -8.30
C ARG A 373 -17.82 -4.58 -8.04
N PHE A 374 -16.73 -4.57 -7.28
CA PHE A 374 -16.02 -3.36 -6.87
C PHE A 374 -14.53 -3.49 -7.12
N LEU A 375 -13.87 -2.34 -7.30
CA LEU A 375 -12.43 -2.18 -7.52
C LEU A 375 -11.84 -1.10 -6.61
#